data_AF-A0A352A8Z7-F1
#
_entry.id   AF-A0A352A8Z7-F1
#
_cell.length_a   1.000
_cell.length_b   1.000
_cell.length_c   1.000
_cell.angle_alpha   90.00
_cell.angle_beta   90.00
_cell.angle_gamma   90.00
#
_symmetry.space_group_name_H-M   'P 1'
#
loop_
_entity.id
_entity.type
_entity.pdbx_description
1 polymer ?
#
loop_
_entity_poly.entity_id
_entity_poly.type
_entity_poly.pdbx_seq_one_letter_code
_entity_poly.pdbx_strand_id
1 'polypeptide(L)'
;MFKYIEEICKNVQLEEGEKTIENILITVYLKEGVSTKEIARRNLLPIPVVAAIKKELIKRNLVIQDCGTRLTDKGRHYIENQIGFNVRDKDMYMKLYLDPWKEHEEIMQIQSELDEIFDNRPRVDVTIDQSKSSIETSLKRAILCLKNHNLVGKKILCLGDDDLVSISLGFLLKKLLKGSNDYSTEITVVDIDKRFLRYINDIAIDKKLPIKCIYTDLRMPLPCDLKNQYDCVFTDPPYTIEGMDLFLSRGIESLKNKIGIDIYFSYAHKSSDFQLNMQRHLLRMGLSISQVMLQFNSYEGASIIGNTGQMIILKTTEKTKSLIEASYKGNLYTGEIKKTIRIYECKKCGEIIKVGNKEKFIHIEELKDHGCCKCGDNMFELTRKINVNA
;
A
#
# COMPACT_ATOMS: atom_id res chain seq x y z
N MET A 1 26.87 2.71 -13.73
CA MET A 1 26.27 2.80 -12.37
C MET A 1 26.94 1.74 -11.51
N PHE A 2 27.56 2.13 -10.39
CA PHE A 2 28.29 1.19 -9.53
C PHE A 2 27.31 0.32 -8.75
N LYS A 3 27.42 -1.01 -8.88
CA LYS A 3 26.53 -2.00 -8.25
C LYS A 3 27.06 -2.44 -6.88
N TYR A 4 27.41 -1.49 -6.01
CA TYR A 4 28.04 -1.80 -4.72
C TYR A 4 27.17 -2.72 -3.85
N ILE A 5 25.86 -2.48 -3.80
CA ILE A 5 24.95 -3.30 -2.99
C ILE A 5 24.92 -4.76 -3.48
N GLU A 6 24.79 -4.98 -4.80
CA GLU A 6 24.78 -6.32 -5.40
C GLU A 6 26.09 -7.08 -5.12
N GLU A 7 27.23 -6.41 -5.29
CA GLU A 7 28.54 -7.01 -5.02
C GLU A 7 28.73 -7.37 -3.55
N ILE A 8 28.33 -6.49 -2.63
CA ILE A 8 28.45 -6.75 -1.18
C ILE A 8 27.53 -7.90 -0.78
N CYS A 9 26.30 -7.92 -1.31
CA CYS A 9 25.35 -9.00 -1.06
C CYS A 9 25.94 -10.36 -1.46
N LYS A 10 26.58 -10.41 -2.64
CA LYS A 10 27.26 -11.62 -3.13
C LYS A 10 28.50 -11.99 -2.30
N ASN A 11 29.32 -11.02 -1.94
CA ASN A 11 30.56 -11.26 -1.19
C ASN A 11 30.29 -11.75 0.25
N VAL A 12 29.23 -11.25 0.88
CA VAL A 12 28.81 -11.67 2.23
C VAL A 12 27.94 -12.92 2.19
N GLN A 13 27.44 -13.31 1.00
CA GLN A 13 26.42 -14.36 0.83
C GLN A 13 25.18 -14.07 1.68
N LEU A 14 24.68 -12.84 1.58
CA LEU A 14 23.59 -12.34 2.42
C LEU A 14 22.24 -12.90 1.94
N GLU A 15 21.60 -13.72 2.77
CA GLU A 15 20.31 -14.37 2.49
C GLU A 15 19.12 -13.39 2.58
N GLU A 16 19.25 -12.34 3.40
CA GLU A 16 18.23 -11.32 3.61
C GLU A 16 18.09 -10.33 2.44
N GLY A 17 18.95 -10.46 1.43
CA GLY A 17 18.88 -9.70 0.17
C GLY A 17 19.44 -8.28 0.23
N GLU A 18 19.51 -7.68 -0.96
CA GLU A 18 20.13 -6.37 -1.21
C GLU A 18 19.54 -5.22 -0.39
N LYS A 19 18.22 -5.24 -0.17
CA LYS A 19 17.50 -4.20 0.58
C LYS A 19 18.05 -4.02 1.99
N THR A 20 18.59 -5.08 2.58
CA THR A 20 19.18 -5.02 3.92
C THR A 20 20.43 -4.15 3.96
N ILE A 21 21.29 -4.22 2.94
CA ILE A 21 22.48 -3.36 2.82
C ILE A 21 22.05 -1.91 2.60
N GLU A 22 21.01 -1.70 1.80
CA GLU A 22 20.42 -0.37 1.58
C GLU A 22 19.90 0.24 2.89
N ASN A 23 19.13 -0.51 3.68
CA ASN A 23 18.60 -0.07 4.97
C ASN A 23 19.72 0.25 5.97
N ILE A 24 20.82 -0.50 5.96
CA ILE A 24 22.02 -0.19 6.77
C ILE A 24 22.61 1.16 6.35
N LEU A 25 22.78 1.39 5.04
CA LEU A 25 23.30 2.67 4.53
C LEU A 25 22.38 3.84 4.90
N ILE A 26 21.08 3.69 4.72
CA ILE A 26 20.08 4.71 5.11
C ILE A 26 20.10 4.96 6.63
N THR A 27 20.23 3.91 7.44
CA THR A 27 20.35 4.05 8.90
C THR A 27 21.54 4.94 9.29
N VAL A 28 22.70 4.73 8.66
CA VAL A 28 23.91 5.53 8.92
C VAL A 28 23.80 6.94 8.31
N TYR A 29 23.05 7.10 7.22
CA TYR A 29 22.78 8.41 6.59
C TYR A 29 21.90 9.32 7.44
N LEU A 30 20.90 8.74 8.11
CA LEU A 30 19.94 9.45 8.95
C LEU A 30 20.53 9.78 10.34
N LYS A 31 21.39 8.90 10.87
CA LYS A 31 22.09 9.11 12.14
C LYS A 31 23.54 8.70 11.99
N GLU A 32 24.46 9.63 12.19
CA GLU A 32 25.89 9.30 12.20
C GLU A 32 26.34 8.73 13.55
N GLY A 33 27.46 8.00 13.56
CA GLY A 33 28.06 7.45 14.78
C GLY A 33 27.33 6.22 15.31
N VAL A 34 26.64 5.46 14.45
CA VAL A 34 25.82 4.31 14.88
C VAL A 34 26.71 3.11 15.18
N SER A 35 26.49 2.47 16.34
CA SER A 35 27.24 1.28 16.74
C SER A 35 26.86 0.06 15.89
N THR A 36 27.77 -0.89 15.72
CA THR A 36 27.49 -2.16 15.02
C THR A 36 26.29 -2.90 15.66
N LYS A 37 26.16 -2.85 16.99
CA LYS A 37 25.04 -3.45 17.73
C LYS A 37 23.71 -2.79 17.38
N GLU A 38 23.68 -1.47 17.26
CA GLU A 38 22.47 -0.75 16.90
C GLU A 38 22.06 -0.99 15.43
N ILE A 39 23.04 -1.06 14.52
CA ILE A 39 22.78 -1.44 13.11
C ILE A 39 22.18 -2.85 13.04
N ALA A 40 22.77 -3.81 13.76
CA ALA A 40 22.28 -5.19 13.86
C ALA A 40 20.84 -5.25 14.39
N ARG A 41 20.57 -4.55 15.50
CA ARG A 41 19.24 -4.50 16.11
C ARG A 41 18.18 -3.94 15.18
N ARG A 42 18.47 -2.84 14.47
CA ARG A 42 17.51 -2.18 13.56
C ARG A 42 17.20 -3.01 12.32
N ASN A 43 18.16 -3.79 11.84
CA ASN A 43 18.02 -4.59 10.62
C ASN A 43 17.71 -6.08 10.91
N LEU A 44 17.49 -6.44 12.18
CA LEU A 44 17.21 -7.82 12.63
C LEU A 44 18.29 -8.82 12.19
N LEU A 45 19.55 -8.38 12.14
CA LEU A 45 20.68 -9.19 11.69
C LEU A 45 21.56 -9.64 12.87
N PRO A 46 22.21 -10.81 12.77
CA PRO A 46 23.30 -11.17 13.66
C PRO A 46 24.47 -10.17 13.56
N ILE A 47 25.08 -9.83 14.70
CA ILE A 47 26.22 -8.90 14.75
C ILE A 47 27.37 -9.29 13.81
N PRO A 48 27.77 -10.59 13.69
CA PRO A 48 28.83 -10.99 12.76
C PRO A 48 28.53 -10.67 11.29
N VAL A 49 27.27 -10.83 10.87
CA VAL A 49 26.82 -10.53 9.50
C VAL A 49 26.95 -9.03 9.24
N VAL A 50 26.50 -8.18 10.16
CA VAL A 50 26.67 -6.73 10.06
C VAL A 50 28.14 -6.32 10.03
N ALA A 51 28.99 -6.97 10.83
CA ALA A 51 30.42 -6.70 10.81
C ALA A 51 31.04 -7.04 9.44
N ALA A 52 30.63 -8.14 8.81
CA ALA A 52 31.05 -8.53 7.46
C ALA A 52 30.60 -7.51 6.40
N ILE A 53 29.32 -7.11 6.42
CA ILE A 53 28.77 -6.05 5.53
C ILE A 53 29.58 -4.76 5.70
N LYS A 54 29.81 -4.32 6.94
CA LYS A 54 30.59 -3.12 7.24
C LYS A 54 32.01 -3.19 6.69
N LYS A 55 32.70 -4.34 6.83
CA LYS A 55 34.05 -4.52 6.30
C LYS A 55 34.08 -4.33 4.77
N GLU A 56 33.08 -4.87 4.07
CA GLU A 56 32.96 -4.70 2.62
C GLU A 56 32.59 -3.27 2.20
N LEU A 57 31.78 -2.56 3.01
CA LEU A 57 31.48 -1.13 2.82
C LEU A 57 32.73 -0.25 3.04
N ILE A 58 33.54 -0.53 4.06
CA ILE A 58 34.80 0.18 4.35
C ILE A 58 35.80 -0.03 3.21
N LYS A 59 35.95 -1.28 2.74
CA LYS A 59 36.82 -1.63 1.60
C LYS A 59 36.50 -0.82 0.34
N ARG A 60 35.23 -0.47 0.15
CA ARG A 60 34.75 0.34 -0.99
C ARG A 60 34.75 1.85 -0.73
N ASN A 61 35.23 2.27 0.43
CA ASN A 61 35.25 3.65 0.89
C ASN A 61 33.86 4.29 0.95
N LEU A 62 32.82 3.53 1.31
CA LEU A 62 31.44 4.04 1.48
C LEU A 62 31.16 4.44 2.94
N VAL A 63 31.78 3.75 3.89
CA VAL A 63 31.65 4.03 5.32
C VAL A 63 33.03 4.04 5.97
N ILE A 64 33.15 4.73 7.09
CA ILE A 64 34.31 4.72 7.97
C ILE A 64 33.91 4.35 9.39
N GLN A 65 34.86 3.81 10.13
CA GLN A 65 34.73 3.50 11.55
C GLN A 65 35.48 4.58 12.35
N ASP A 66 34.73 5.56 12.86
CA ASP A 66 35.25 6.64 13.70
C ASP A 66 34.16 7.10 14.69
N CYS A 67 34.39 6.85 15.98
CA CYS A 67 33.41 7.08 17.05
C CYS A 67 32.02 6.51 16.70
N GLY A 68 32.01 5.30 16.12
CA GLY A 68 30.83 4.68 15.52
C GLY A 68 30.97 4.51 14.00
N THR A 69 29.89 4.13 13.33
CA THR A 69 29.87 4.01 11.86
C THR A 69 29.39 5.32 11.26
N ARG A 70 30.11 5.84 10.27
CA ARG A 70 29.76 7.08 9.53
C ARG A 70 29.91 6.88 8.04
N LEU A 71 29.22 7.69 7.25
CA LEU A 71 29.41 7.73 5.80
C LEU A 71 30.67 8.52 5.46
N THR A 72 31.32 8.13 4.38
CA THR A 72 32.26 9.01 3.67
C THR A 72 31.50 9.93 2.72
N ASP A 73 32.17 10.93 2.13
CA ASP A 73 31.55 11.76 1.07
C ASP A 73 31.10 10.91 -0.12
N LYS A 74 31.90 9.90 -0.48
CA LYS A 74 31.54 8.91 -1.51
C LYS A 74 30.29 8.12 -1.14
N GLY A 75 30.17 7.70 0.13
CA GLY A 75 28.98 7.00 0.64
C GLY A 75 27.74 7.88 0.62
N ARG A 76 27.87 9.14 1.03
CA ARG A 76 26.78 10.13 0.99
C ARG A 76 26.29 10.35 -0.43
N HIS A 77 27.21 10.62 -1.36
CA HIS A 77 26.89 10.80 -2.78
C HIS A 77 26.22 9.54 -3.39
N TYR A 78 26.66 8.34 -3.00
CA TYR A 78 26.04 7.10 -3.46
C TYR A 78 24.58 6.97 -3.00
N ILE A 79 24.29 7.32 -1.74
CA ILE A 79 22.93 7.26 -1.19
C ILE A 79 22.02 8.31 -1.86
N GLU A 80 22.49 9.55 -1.96
CA GLU A 80 21.69 10.65 -2.50
C GLU A 80 21.41 10.47 -4.01
N ASN A 81 22.41 10.05 -4.79
CA ASN A 81 22.32 10.08 -6.26
C ASN A 81 22.13 8.72 -6.94
N GLN A 82 22.54 7.62 -6.31
CA GLN A 82 22.40 6.27 -6.93
C GLN A 82 21.25 5.49 -6.29
N ILE A 83 21.10 5.54 -4.97
CA ILE A 83 19.92 4.99 -4.28
C ILE A 83 18.72 5.94 -4.43
N GLY A 84 18.97 7.25 -4.57
CA GLY A 84 17.92 8.26 -4.68
C GLY A 84 17.34 8.68 -3.32
N PHE A 85 17.96 8.29 -2.21
CA PHE A 85 17.52 8.65 -0.87
C PHE A 85 18.03 10.05 -0.50
N ASN A 86 17.45 11.07 -1.12
CA ASN A 86 17.83 12.48 -0.94
C ASN A 86 16.82 13.23 -0.06
N VAL A 87 16.73 12.86 1.20
CA VAL A 87 15.88 13.57 2.18
C VAL A 87 16.50 14.91 2.56
N ARG A 88 15.76 16.00 2.36
CA ARG A 88 16.19 17.37 2.72
C ARG A 88 15.85 17.75 4.16
N ASP A 89 14.87 17.08 4.76
CA ASP A 89 14.51 17.22 6.17
C ASP A 89 14.72 15.92 6.94
N LYS A 90 15.96 15.69 7.39
CA LYS A 90 16.32 14.47 8.15
C LYS A 90 15.69 14.46 9.53
N ASP A 91 15.50 15.62 10.15
CA ASP A 91 14.91 15.74 11.48
C ASP A 91 13.43 15.36 11.41
N MET A 92 12.69 15.87 10.42
CA MET A 92 11.32 15.43 10.15
C MET A 92 11.27 13.92 9.87
N TYR A 93 12.15 13.38 9.02
CA TYR A 93 12.18 11.94 8.77
C TYR A 93 12.33 11.14 10.08
N MET A 94 13.25 11.56 10.94
CA MET A 94 13.51 10.88 12.21
C MET A 94 12.36 11.02 13.22
N LYS A 95 11.67 12.17 13.26
CA LYS A 95 10.44 12.35 14.03
C LYS A 95 9.38 11.34 13.60
N LEU A 96 9.15 11.20 12.29
CA LEU A 96 8.13 10.29 11.75
C LEU A 96 8.50 8.81 11.82
N TYR A 97 9.80 8.51 11.88
CA TYR A 97 10.30 7.16 12.04
C TYR A 97 9.95 6.58 13.43
N LEU A 98 9.80 7.43 14.45
CA LEU A 98 9.50 7.04 15.82
C LEU A 98 8.05 7.37 16.20
N ASP A 99 7.51 6.67 17.19
CA ASP A 99 6.21 7.00 17.78
C ASP A 99 6.38 7.94 18.99
N PRO A 100 5.45 8.87 19.26
CA PRO A 100 4.20 9.11 18.52
C PRO A 100 4.35 10.10 17.35
N TRP A 101 4.33 9.60 16.10
CA TRP A 101 4.50 10.48 14.92
C TRP A 101 3.32 11.42 14.65
N LYS A 102 2.12 11.06 15.14
CA LYS A 102 0.88 11.82 14.90
C LYS A 102 0.84 13.17 15.60
N GLU A 103 1.64 13.33 16.64
CA GLU A 103 1.66 14.54 17.47
C GLU A 103 2.54 15.64 16.87
N HIS A 104 3.19 15.37 15.73
CA HIS A 104 4.03 16.34 15.05
C HIS A 104 3.20 17.30 14.19
N GLU A 105 3.53 18.59 14.30
CA GLU A 105 2.86 19.68 13.58
C GLU A 105 2.83 19.44 12.07
N GLU A 106 3.92 18.90 11.51
CA GLU A 106 4.04 18.60 10.09
C GLU A 106 2.96 17.60 9.63
N ILE A 107 2.54 16.67 10.48
CA ILE A 107 1.48 15.70 10.19
C ILE A 107 0.10 16.34 10.33
N MET A 108 -0.12 17.17 11.34
CA MET A 108 -1.39 17.90 11.48
C MET A 108 -1.65 18.82 10.28
N GLN A 109 -0.59 19.45 9.75
CA GLN A 109 -0.68 20.23 8.51
C GLN A 109 -1.06 19.34 7.31
N ILE A 110 -0.40 18.18 7.14
CA ILE A 110 -0.77 17.25 6.05
C ILE A 110 -2.23 16.80 6.21
N GLN A 111 -2.68 16.46 7.42
CA GLN A 111 -4.07 16.07 7.67
C GLN A 111 -5.05 17.16 7.24
N SER A 112 -4.80 18.41 7.63
CA SER A 112 -5.63 19.54 7.22
C SER A 112 -5.65 19.74 5.70
N GLU A 113 -4.51 19.55 5.01
CA GLU A 113 -4.46 19.60 3.55
C GLU A 113 -5.22 18.43 2.89
N LEU A 114 -5.31 17.28 3.57
CA LEU A 114 -6.02 16.09 3.09
C LEU A 114 -7.52 16.11 3.38
N ASP A 115 -8.00 16.87 4.37
CA ASP A 115 -9.42 16.91 4.75
C ASP A 115 -10.32 17.22 3.54
N GLU A 116 -10.06 18.34 2.84
CA GLU A 116 -10.82 18.73 1.65
C GLU A 116 -10.68 17.71 0.51
N ILE A 117 -9.52 17.08 0.36
CA ILE A 117 -9.28 16.06 -0.66
C ILE A 117 -10.08 14.79 -0.38
N PHE A 118 -10.17 14.36 0.88
CA PHE A 118 -10.92 13.16 1.25
C PHE A 118 -12.43 13.39 1.24
N ASP A 119 -12.89 14.60 1.53
CA ASP A 119 -14.30 14.99 1.45
C ASP A 119 -14.80 15.03 0.01
N ASN A 120 -13.97 15.53 -0.92
CA ASN A 120 -14.32 15.66 -2.33
C ASN A 120 -14.04 14.41 -3.18
N ARG A 121 -13.55 13.32 -2.57
CA ARG A 121 -13.22 12.09 -3.31
C ARG A 121 -14.46 11.47 -3.97
N PRO A 122 -14.30 10.74 -5.10
CA PRO A 122 -15.40 10.07 -5.76
C PRO A 122 -16.21 9.18 -4.80
N ARG A 123 -17.52 9.07 -5.06
CA ARG A 123 -18.38 8.16 -4.31
C ARG A 123 -17.97 6.72 -4.59
N VAL A 124 -17.89 5.91 -3.54
CA VAL A 124 -17.55 4.48 -3.64
C VAL A 124 -18.53 3.73 -4.53
N ASP A 125 -18.00 2.85 -5.35
CA ASP A 125 -18.74 1.83 -6.10
C ASP A 125 -18.60 0.48 -5.39
N VAL A 126 -19.63 0.13 -4.64
CA VAL A 126 -19.65 -1.11 -3.86
C VAL A 126 -19.77 -2.37 -4.74
N THR A 127 -20.02 -2.26 -6.06
CA THR A 127 -20.00 -3.43 -6.97
C THR A 127 -18.59 -3.98 -7.16
N ILE A 128 -17.59 -3.11 -7.03
CA ILE A 128 -16.17 -3.45 -7.14
C ILE A 128 -15.48 -3.47 -5.76
N ASP A 129 -16.27 -3.69 -4.70
CA ASP A 129 -15.84 -3.78 -3.29
C ASP A 129 -15.13 -2.51 -2.75
N GLN A 130 -15.32 -1.33 -3.36
CA GLN A 130 -14.74 -0.09 -2.84
C GLN A 130 -15.30 0.30 -1.46
N SER A 131 -14.45 0.93 -0.64
CA SER A 131 -14.83 1.45 0.67
C SER A 131 -14.07 2.72 1.02
N LYS A 132 -14.61 3.52 1.94
CA LYS A 132 -14.02 4.80 2.32
C LYS A 132 -13.07 4.62 3.49
N SER A 133 -11.75 4.45 3.29
CA SER A 133 -10.82 4.58 4.43
C SER A 133 -10.78 6.00 4.99
N SER A 134 -10.38 6.11 6.26
CA SER A 134 -10.09 7.39 6.90
C SER A 134 -8.75 7.99 6.46
N ILE A 135 -8.62 9.32 6.58
CA ILE A 135 -7.35 10.05 6.37
C ILE A 135 -6.25 9.44 7.24
N GLU A 136 -6.57 9.15 8.50
CA GLU A 136 -5.64 8.53 9.45
C GLU A 136 -5.12 7.18 8.95
N THR A 137 -5.97 6.36 8.31
CA THR A 137 -5.57 5.07 7.74
C THR A 137 -4.60 5.27 6.58
N SER A 138 -4.94 6.16 5.64
CA SER A 138 -4.10 6.46 4.49
C SER A 138 -2.72 7.00 4.92
N LEU A 139 -2.67 7.87 5.92
CA LEU A 139 -1.42 8.36 6.51
C LEU A 139 -0.65 7.29 7.27
N LYS A 140 -1.30 6.42 8.06
CA LYS A 140 -0.65 5.29 8.72
C LYS A 140 0.08 4.41 7.70
N ARG A 141 -0.55 4.13 6.55
CA ARG A 141 0.04 3.35 5.45
C ARG A 141 1.27 4.07 4.85
N ALA A 142 1.18 5.38 4.63
CA ALA A 142 2.31 6.18 4.13
C ALA A 142 3.49 6.23 5.13
N ILE A 143 3.21 6.42 6.43
CA ILE A 143 4.23 6.40 7.49
C ILE A 143 4.86 5.02 7.62
N LEU A 144 4.09 3.95 7.48
CA LEU A 144 4.64 2.59 7.44
C LEU A 144 5.59 2.39 6.25
N CYS A 145 5.28 2.98 5.09
CA CYS A 145 6.18 3.03 3.93
C CYS A 145 7.52 3.69 4.27
N LEU A 146 7.46 4.84 4.95
CA LEU A 146 8.63 5.59 5.43
C LEU A 146 9.45 4.78 6.45
N LYS A 147 8.79 4.19 7.44
CA LYS A 147 9.44 3.38 8.49
C LYS A 147 10.19 2.17 7.91
N ASN A 148 9.72 1.64 6.79
CA ASN A 148 10.40 0.54 6.07
C ASN A 148 11.39 1.01 4.98
N HIS A 149 11.68 2.31 4.90
CA HIS A 149 12.55 2.92 3.89
C HIS A 149 12.11 2.71 2.43
N ASN A 150 10.80 2.48 2.21
CA ASN A 150 10.24 2.25 0.88
C ASN A 150 9.64 3.51 0.23
N LEU A 151 9.78 4.68 0.88
CA LEU A 151 9.17 5.92 0.39
C LEU A 151 10.08 6.73 -0.54
N VAL A 152 11.30 7.03 -0.10
CA VAL A 152 12.19 8.00 -0.76
C VAL A 152 13.13 7.29 -1.74
N GLY A 153 13.17 7.74 -3.00
CA GLY A 153 14.01 7.14 -4.05
C GLY A 153 13.47 5.82 -4.60
N LYS A 154 12.16 5.56 -4.45
CA LYS A 154 11.55 4.25 -4.73
C LYS A 154 10.52 4.31 -5.84
N LYS A 155 10.34 3.18 -6.53
CA LYS A 155 9.19 2.96 -7.42
C LYS A 155 8.11 2.23 -6.65
N ILE A 156 7.00 2.91 -6.39
CA ILE A 156 5.88 2.42 -5.58
C ILE A 156 4.69 2.15 -6.50
N LEU A 157 4.05 0.99 -6.38
CA LEU A 157 2.81 0.67 -7.09
C LEU A 157 1.63 0.56 -6.12
N CYS A 158 0.54 1.27 -6.40
CA CYS A 158 -0.75 1.11 -5.75
C CYS A 158 -1.69 0.36 -6.71
N LEU A 159 -2.06 -0.87 -6.35
CA LEU A 159 -3.03 -1.70 -7.07
C LEU A 159 -4.41 -1.55 -6.43
N GLY A 160 -5.24 -0.70 -7.04
CA GLY A 160 -6.40 -0.09 -6.40
C GLY A 160 -5.98 1.08 -5.50
N ASP A 161 -6.69 2.20 -5.56
CA ASP A 161 -6.41 3.35 -4.68
C ASP A 161 -7.63 4.24 -4.37
N ASP A 162 -8.78 3.64 -4.12
CA ASP A 162 -9.96 4.33 -3.57
C ASP A 162 -9.71 4.96 -2.17
N ASP A 163 -8.68 4.45 -1.50
CA ASP A 163 -8.16 4.91 -0.21
C ASP A 163 -7.19 6.11 -0.29
N LEU A 164 -6.85 6.57 -1.50
CA LEU A 164 -5.95 7.70 -1.76
C LEU A 164 -4.59 7.57 -1.05
N VAL A 165 -4.06 6.36 -0.91
CA VAL A 165 -2.74 6.10 -0.31
C VAL A 165 -1.65 6.76 -1.14
N SER A 166 -1.79 6.77 -2.47
CA SER A 166 -0.84 7.47 -3.35
C SER A 166 -0.73 8.96 -3.04
N ILE A 167 -1.85 9.61 -2.73
CA ILE A 167 -1.90 11.02 -2.35
C ILE A 167 -1.17 11.23 -1.01
N SER A 168 -1.47 10.42 0.02
CA SER A 168 -0.80 10.49 1.32
C SER A 168 0.72 10.31 1.20
N LEU A 169 1.18 9.36 0.37
CA LEU A 169 2.60 9.16 0.05
C LEU A 169 3.20 10.41 -0.60
N GLY A 170 2.51 11.01 -1.56
CA GLY A 170 2.94 12.23 -2.26
C GLY A 170 3.08 13.44 -1.34
N PHE A 171 2.10 13.70 -0.46
CA PHE A 171 2.18 14.80 0.51
C PHE A 171 3.32 14.62 1.51
N LEU A 172 3.50 13.40 2.01
CA LEU A 172 4.60 13.09 2.92
C LEU A 172 5.97 13.30 2.25
N LEU A 173 6.15 12.83 1.01
CA LEU A 173 7.34 13.08 0.20
C LEU A 173 7.60 14.56 0.02
N LYS A 174 6.57 15.33 -0.36
CA LYS A 174 6.69 16.77 -0.58
C LYS A 174 7.19 17.50 0.66
N LYS A 175 6.69 17.16 1.85
CA LYS A 175 7.18 17.74 3.11
C LYS A 175 8.63 17.34 3.43
N LEU A 176 8.99 16.05 3.28
CA LEU A 176 10.36 15.56 3.48
C LEU A 176 11.39 16.21 2.53
N LEU A 177 10.95 16.63 1.36
CA LEU A 177 11.75 17.34 0.36
C LEU A 177 11.61 18.87 0.42
N LYS A 178 11.02 19.40 1.51
CA LYS A 178 10.82 20.83 1.75
C LYS A 178 10.16 21.56 0.56
N GLY A 179 9.15 20.93 -0.04
CA GLY A 179 8.39 21.49 -1.17
C GLY A 179 9.08 21.41 -2.53
N SER A 180 10.22 20.73 -2.64
CA SER A 180 10.86 20.45 -3.93
C SER A 180 9.97 19.55 -4.80
N ASN A 181 9.93 19.84 -6.11
CA ASN A 181 9.26 18.99 -7.10
C ASN A 181 10.23 18.03 -7.83
N ASP A 182 11.50 18.04 -7.42
CA ASP A 182 12.51 17.10 -7.91
C ASP A 182 12.44 15.82 -7.08
N TYR A 183 11.68 14.85 -7.58
CA TYR A 183 11.44 13.57 -6.93
C TYR A 183 12.25 12.47 -7.61
N SER A 184 13.03 11.73 -6.83
CA SER A 184 13.60 10.43 -7.21
C SER A 184 12.59 9.29 -7.06
N THR A 185 11.51 9.50 -6.30
CA THR A 185 10.42 8.55 -6.11
C THR A 185 9.42 8.64 -7.27
N GLU A 186 8.93 7.50 -7.73
CA GLU A 186 7.83 7.37 -8.68
C GLU A 186 6.68 6.59 -8.03
N ILE A 187 5.47 7.14 -8.02
CA ILE A 187 4.26 6.46 -7.54
C ILE A 187 3.37 6.16 -8.74
N THR A 188 3.04 4.89 -8.96
CA THR A 188 2.07 4.49 -9.99
C THR A 188 0.80 3.99 -9.35
N VAL A 189 -0.34 4.48 -9.81
CA VAL A 189 -1.67 4.00 -9.43
C VAL A 189 -2.28 3.24 -10.60
N VAL A 190 -2.72 2.02 -10.34
CA VAL A 190 -3.43 1.19 -11.30
C VAL A 190 -4.82 0.91 -10.75
N ASP A 191 -5.85 1.28 -11.49
CA ASP A 191 -7.25 1.07 -11.09
C ASP A 191 -8.13 0.82 -12.31
N ILE A 192 -9.27 0.16 -12.07
CA ILE A 192 -10.33 0.01 -13.07
C ILE A 192 -11.31 1.19 -13.04
N ASP A 193 -11.37 1.93 -11.93
CA ASP A 193 -12.25 3.07 -11.78
C ASP A 193 -11.62 4.37 -12.31
N LYS A 194 -12.05 4.77 -13.50
CA LYS A 194 -11.61 6.02 -14.14
C LYS A 194 -11.92 7.27 -13.31
N ARG A 195 -12.91 7.23 -12.41
CA ARG A 195 -13.27 8.38 -11.55
C ARG A 195 -12.17 8.66 -10.55
N PHE A 196 -11.68 7.63 -9.86
CA PHE A 196 -10.56 7.75 -8.92
C PHE A 196 -9.26 8.08 -9.65
N LEU A 197 -8.98 7.44 -10.79
CA LEU A 197 -7.77 7.76 -11.56
C LEU A 197 -7.73 9.22 -12.01
N ARG A 198 -8.86 9.75 -12.50
CA ARG A 198 -8.94 11.17 -12.87
C ARG A 198 -8.74 12.06 -11.65
N TYR A 199 -9.43 11.76 -10.56
CA TYR A 199 -9.35 12.54 -9.32
C TYR A 199 -7.92 12.61 -8.76
N ILE A 200 -7.26 11.46 -8.63
CA ILE A 200 -5.87 11.35 -8.17
C ILE A 200 -4.94 12.09 -9.11
N ASN A 201 -5.11 11.93 -10.43
CA ASN A 201 -4.29 12.62 -11.42
C ASN A 201 -4.44 14.15 -11.36
N ASP A 202 -5.67 14.66 -11.22
CA ASP A 202 -5.93 16.09 -11.12
C ASP A 202 -5.25 16.69 -9.86
N ILE A 203 -5.32 16.00 -8.71
CA ILE A 203 -4.60 16.38 -7.49
C ILE A 203 -3.08 16.30 -7.70
N ALA A 204 -2.59 15.23 -8.33
CA ALA A 204 -1.17 15.05 -8.56
C ALA A 204 -0.58 16.17 -9.41
N ILE A 205 -1.31 16.63 -10.43
CA ILE A 205 -0.90 17.78 -11.26
C ILE A 205 -0.94 19.07 -10.44
N ASP A 206 -2.05 19.38 -9.76
CA ASP A 206 -2.23 20.60 -8.98
C ASP A 206 -1.17 20.73 -7.87
N LYS A 207 -0.97 19.66 -7.11
CA LYS A 207 -0.04 19.61 -5.98
C LYS A 207 1.39 19.24 -6.39
N LYS A 208 1.63 18.97 -7.69
CA LYS A 208 2.92 18.56 -8.28
C LYS A 208 3.50 17.32 -7.60
N LEU A 209 2.69 16.29 -7.39
CA LEU A 209 3.10 15.03 -6.77
C LEU A 209 3.65 14.06 -7.83
N PRO A 210 4.59 13.16 -7.49
CA PRO A 210 5.20 12.23 -8.45
C PRO A 210 4.31 11.01 -8.70
N ILE A 211 3.03 11.23 -9.02
CA ILE A 211 2.01 10.19 -9.17
C ILE A 211 1.61 10.07 -10.64
N LYS A 212 1.60 8.83 -11.14
CA LYS A 212 1.11 8.47 -12.48
C LYS A 212 -0.07 7.53 -12.35
N CYS A 213 -1.18 7.86 -13.00
CA CYS A 213 -2.38 7.02 -13.03
C CYS A 213 -2.47 6.22 -14.32
N ILE A 214 -2.80 4.93 -14.22
CA ILE A 214 -2.94 4.01 -15.35
C ILE A 214 -4.24 3.23 -15.20
N TYR A 215 -5.09 3.32 -16.22
CA TYR A 215 -6.29 2.49 -16.29
C TYR A 215 -5.90 1.06 -16.66
N THR A 216 -6.27 0.09 -15.83
CA THR A 216 -6.08 -1.34 -16.14
C THR A 216 -7.12 -2.16 -15.40
N ASP A 217 -7.77 -3.08 -16.11
CA ASP A 217 -8.51 -4.17 -15.47
C ASP A 217 -7.52 -5.25 -15.05
N LEU A 218 -7.33 -5.42 -13.74
CA LEU A 218 -6.42 -6.42 -13.17
C LEU A 218 -6.84 -7.87 -13.44
N ARG A 219 -8.06 -8.10 -13.95
CA ARG A 219 -8.46 -9.41 -14.51
C ARG A 219 -7.57 -9.76 -15.71
N MET A 220 -7.12 -8.79 -16.47
CA MET A 220 -6.17 -9.01 -17.56
C MET A 220 -4.73 -9.15 -17.04
N PRO A 221 -3.82 -9.80 -17.78
CA PRO A 221 -2.40 -9.83 -17.44
C PRO A 221 -1.83 -8.42 -17.27
N LEU A 222 -0.87 -8.25 -16.37
CA LEU A 222 -0.27 -6.94 -16.13
C LEU A 222 0.45 -6.43 -17.41
N PRO A 223 0.26 -5.17 -17.83
CA PRO A 223 1.01 -4.59 -18.94
C PRO A 223 2.52 -4.77 -18.77
N CYS A 224 3.23 -5.03 -19.88
CA CYS A 224 4.68 -5.29 -19.86
C CYS A 224 5.48 -4.15 -19.20
N ASP A 225 5.07 -2.91 -19.42
CA ASP A 225 5.72 -1.70 -18.88
C ASP A 225 5.53 -1.52 -17.36
N LEU A 226 4.79 -2.42 -16.71
CA LEU A 226 4.61 -2.45 -15.25
C LEU A 226 5.29 -3.65 -14.60
N LYS A 227 5.87 -4.57 -15.38
CA LYS A 227 6.49 -5.79 -14.85
C LYS A 227 7.91 -5.52 -14.34
N ASN A 228 8.29 -6.22 -13.27
CA ASN A 228 9.67 -6.30 -12.76
C ASN A 228 10.37 -4.97 -12.43
N GLN A 229 9.64 -3.92 -12.03
CA GLN A 229 10.22 -2.58 -11.86
C GLN A 229 9.94 -1.90 -10.51
N TYR A 230 8.99 -2.40 -9.71
CA TYR A 230 8.60 -1.75 -8.46
C TYR A 230 9.40 -2.27 -7.25
N ASP A 231 9.65 -1.36 -6.32
CA ASP A 231 10.36 -1.58 -5.06
C ASP A 231 9.45 -1.93 -3.89
N CYS A 232 8.14 -1.65 -4.02
CA CYS A 232 7.09 -2.11 -3.12
C CYS A 232 5.71 -1.95 -3.78
N VAL A 233 4.72 -2.67 -3.24
CA VAL A 233 3.33 -2.64 -3.71
C VAL A 233 2.39 -2.38 -2.54
N PHE A 234 1.38 -1.53 -2.75
CA PHE A 234 0.20 -1.41 -1.90
C PHE A 234 -1.00 -2.04 -2.59
N THR A 235 -1.82 -2.77 -1.82
CA THR A 235 -3.11 -3.25 -2.30
C THR A 235 -4.09 -3.48 -1.15
N ASP A 236 -5.36 -3.14 -1.40
CA ASP A 236 -6.51 -3.46 -0.55
C ASP A 236 -7.54 -4.17 -1.45
N PRO A 237 -7.33 -5.47 -1.76
CA PRO A 237 -8.09 -6.15 -2.79
C PRO A 237 -9.47 -6.56 -2.28
N PRO A 238 -10.37 -7.02 -3.19
CA PRO A 238 -11.63 -7.62 -2.80
C PRO A 238 -11.43 -8.72 -1.75
N TYR A 239 -12.31 -8.77 -0.74
CA TYR A 239 -12.16 -9.63 0.45
C TYR A 239 -12.56 -11.11 0.24
N THR A 240 -12.35 -11.59 -0.99
CA THR A 240 -12.50 -12.96 -1.44
C THR A 240 -11.12 -13.58 -1.61
N ILE A 241 -11.01 -14.92 -1.57
CA ILE A 241 -9.71 -15.58 -1.77
C ILE A 241 -9.21 -15.36 -3.20
N GLU A 242 -10.14 -15.36 -4.16
CA GLU A 242 -9.88 -15.11 -5.56
C GLU A 242 -9.42 -13.65 -5.83
N GLY A 243 -10.04 -12.68 -5.15
CA GLY A 243 -9.67 -11.27 -5.15
C GLY A 243 -8.25 -11.05 -4.64
N MET A 244 -7.98 -11.61 -3.46
CA MET A 244 -6.62 -11.62 -2.90
C MET A 244 -5.63 -12.27 -3.87
N ASP A 245 -5.92 -13.48 -4.37
CA ASP A 245 -5.00 -14.23 -5.22
C ASP A 245 -4.66 -13.47 -6.51
N LEU A 246 -5.65 -12.81 -7.12
CA LEU A 246 -5.46 -12.04 -8.34
C LEU A 246 -4.59 -10.80 -8.10
N PHE A 247 -4.96 -9.97 -7.13
CA PHE A 247 -4.26 -8.71 -6.87
C PHE A 247 -2.83 -8.96 -6.37
N LEU A 248 -2.61 -9.95 -5.50
CA LEU A 248 -1.26 -10.32 -5.09
C LEU A 248 -0.45 -10.91 -6.25
N SER A 249 -1.07 -11.69 -7.16
CA SER A 249 -0.37 -12.16 -8.36
C SER A 249 0.10 -11.00 -9.24
N ARG A 250 -0.76 -10.00 -9.49
CA ARG A 250 -0.39 -8.79 -10.23
C ARG A 250 0.67 -7.95 -9.51
N GLY A 251 0.57 -7.87 -8.18
CA GLY A 251 1.58 -7.25 -7.33
C GLY A 251 2.93 -7.91 -7.53
N ILE A 252 2.99 -9.24 -7.39
CA ILE A 252 4.22 -10.03 -7.57
C ILE A 252 4.82 -9.85 -8.97
N GLU A 253 4.01 -9.90 -10.04
CA GLU A 253 4.49 -9.68 -11.41
C GLU A 253 5.12 -8.30 -11.62
N SER A 254 4.70 -7.30 -10.85
CA SER A 254 5.18 -5.92 -10.96
C SER A 254 6.51 -5.67 -10.24
N LEU A 255 6.80 -6.45 -9.20
CA LEU A 255 7.95 -6.24 -8.33
C LEU A 255 9.25 -6.63 -9.03
N LYS A 256 10.33 -5.88 -8.76
CA LYS A 256 11.69 -6.31 -9.16
C LYS A 256 11.94 -7.74 -8.66
N ASN A 257 12.64 -8.55 -9.44
CA ASN A 257 12.98 -9.91 -9.04
C ASN A 257 14.11 -9.92 -8.00
N LYS A 258 13.79 -9.55 -6.76
CA LYS A 258 14.71 -9.51 -5.61
C LYS A 258 14.03 -10.04 -4.35
N ILE A 259 14.84 -10.54 -3.42
CA ILE A 259 14.41 -11.00 -2.09
C ILE A 259 14.12 -9.79 -1.19
N GLY A 260 13.12 -9.92 -0.31
CA GLY A 260 12.87 -8.96 0.75
C GLY A 260 12.13 -7.69 0.32
N ILE A 261 11.52 -7.67 -0.87
CA ILE A 261 10.64 -6.57 -1.29
C ILE A 261 9.31 -6.66 -0.54
N ASP A 262 8.85 -5.52 -0.03
CA ASP A 262 7.63 -5.46 0.79
C ASP A 262 6.38 -5.31 -0.09
N ILE A 263 5.34 -6.07 0.28
CA ILE A 263 3.96 -5.86 -0.18
C ILE A 263 3.13 -5.46 1.04
N TYR A 264 2.52 -4.28 0.96
CA TYR A 264 1.60 -3.75 1.95
C TYR A 264 0.19 -4.20 1.60
N PHE A 265 -0.24 -5.27 2.26
CA PHE A 265 -1.49 -5.96 1.98
C PHE A 265 -2.52 -5.61 3.06
N SER A 266 -3.47 -4.75 2.69
CA SER A 266 -4.63 -4.45 3.54
C SER A 266 -5.71 -5.49 3.34
N TYR A 267 -6.32 -5.93 4.42
CA TYR A 267 -7.37 -6.94 4.35
C TYR A 267 -8.32 -6.87 5.54
N ALA A 268 -9.56 -7.32 5.36
CA ALA A 268 -10.52 -7.41 6.46
C ALA A 268 -10.15 -8.50 7.48
N HIS A 269 -10.59 -8.33 8.73
CA HIS A 269 -10.60 -9.41 9.72
C HIS A 269 -11.62 -10.48 9.32
N LYS A 270 -11.24 -11.75 9.47
CA LYS A 270 -12.03 -12.94 9.10
C LYS A 270 -11.85 -14.03 10.16
N SER A 271 -12.68 -15.08 10.11
CA SER A 271 -12.58 -16.23 11.02
C SER A 271 -11.20 -16.89 10.97
N SER A 272 -10.83 -17.59 12.04
CA SER A 272 -9.54 -18.30 12.13
C SER A 272 -9.31 -19.27 10.97
N ASP A 273 -10.35 -20.01 10.55
CA ASP A 273 -10.26 -20.92 9.41
C ASP A 273 -9.99 -20.19 8.09
N PHE A 274 -10.61 -19.02 7.91
CA PHE A 274 -10.35 -18.18 6.74
C PHE A 274 -8.91 -17.66 6.78
N GLN A 275 -8.43 -17.19 7.95
CA GLN A 275 -7.05 -16.71 8.11
C GLN A 275 -6.04 -17.83 7.81
N LEU A 276 -6.29 -19.05 8.30
CA LEU A 276 -5.44 -20.20 7.98
C LEU A 276 -5.44 -20.50 6.47
N ASN A 277 -6.60 -20.43 5.82
CA ASN A 277 -6.68 -20.60 4.37
C ASN A 277 -5.93 -19.50 3.61
N MET A 278 -6.10 -18.24 4.01
CA MET A 278 -5.39 -17.08 3.47
C MET A 278 -3.87 -17.28 3.57
N GLN A 279 -3.37 -17.69 4.74
CA GLN A 279 -1.94 -17.96 4.95
C GLN A 279 -1.41 -19.10 4.07
N ARG A 280 -2.20 -20.15 3.82
CA ARG A 280 -1.83 -21.22 2.88
C ARG A 280 -1.68 -20.69 1.44
N HIS A 281 -2.53 -19.76 1.01
CA HIS A 281 -2.42 -19.12 -0.30
C HIS A 281 -1.17 -18.25 -0.41
N LEU A 282 -0.90 -17.42 0.60
CA LEU A 282 0.34 -16.62 0.69
C LEU A 282 1.59 -17.51 0.63
N LEU A 283 1.58 -18.66 1.32
CA LEU A 283 2.67 -19.63 1.28
C LEU A 283 2.84 -20.27 -0.10
N ARG A 284 1.74 -20.58 -0.81
CA ARG A 284 1.77 -21.09 -2.19
C ARG A 284 2.37 -20.09 -3.18
N MET A 285 2.20 -18.79 -2.91
CA MET A 285 2.87 -17.70 -3.64
C MET A 285 4.35 -17.54 -3.27
N GLY A 286 4.86 -18.29 -2.29
CA GLY A 286 6.22 -18.15 -1.81
C GLY A 286 6.48 -16.82 -1.10
N LEU A 287 5.47 -16.22 -0.48
CA LEU A 287 5.60 -15.00 0.31
C LEU A 287 5.81 -15.35 1.79
N SER A 288 6.63 -14.55 2.48
CA SER A 288 6.73 -14.60 3.94
C SER A 288 5.92 -13.48 4.58
N ILE A 289 5.34 -13.73 5.74
CA ILE A 289 4.62 -12.70 6.52
C ILE A 289 5.62 -12.11 7.52
N SER A 290 6.01 -10.85 7.34
CA SER A 290 6.93 -10.20 8.28
C SER A 290 6.22 -9.53 9.45
N GLN A 291 4.99 -9.06 9.24
CA GLN A 291 4.21 -8.39 10.30
C GLN A 291 2.71 -8.47 10.01
N VAL A 292 1.92 -8.60 11.07
CA VAL A 292 0.46 -8.46 11.04
C VAL A 292 0.06 -7.40 12.07
N MET A 293 -0.54 -6.31 11.61
CA MET A 293 -1.04 -5.23 12.47
C MET A 293 -2.57 -5.26 12.46
N LEU A 294 -3.15 -5.70 13.57
CA LEU A 294 -4.59 -5.77 13.74
C LEU A 294 -5.18 -4.37 13.93
N GLN A 295 -6.40 -4.16 13.45
CA GLN A 295 -7.15 -2.90 13.56
C GLN A 295 -6.35 -1.69 13.05
N PHE A 296 -5.50 -1.92 12.05
CA PHE A 296 -4.65 -0.88 11.46
C PHE A 296 -5.45 0.05 10.56
N ASN A 297 -6.34 -0.52 9.75
CA ASN A 297 -7.18 0.19 8.81
C ASN A 297 -8.55 0.49 9.43
N SER A 298 -9.09 1.67 9.17
CA SER A 298 -10.45 2.08 9.56
C SER A 298 -11.20 2.58 8.33
N TYR A 299 -12.43 2.09 8.15
CA TYR A 299 -13.25 2.36 6.97
C TYR A 299 -14.65 2.85 7.37
N GLU A 300 -15.13 3.89 6.70
CA GLU A 300 -16.50 4.37 6.78
C GLU A 300 -17.42 3.47 5.93
N GLY A 301 -18.60 3.14 6.46
CA GLY A 301 -19.62 2.37 5.74
C GLY A 301 -19.38 0.86 5.66
N ALA A 302 -18.23 0.35 6.07
CA ALA A 302 -17.90 -1.08 6.10
C ALA A 302 -18.40 -1.79 7.37
N SER A 303 -19.68 -1.58 7.72
CA SER A 303 -20.25 -2.03 9.01
C SER A 303 -20.19 -3.54 9.23
N ILE A 304 -20.17 -4.33 8.15
CA ILE A 304 -20.07 -5.81 8.20
C ILE A 304 -18.74 -6.28 8.79
N ILE A 305 -17.67 -5.51 8.67
CA ILE A 305 -16.35 -5.82 9.25
C ILE A 305 -16.06 -4.95 10.48
N GLY A 306 -17.09 -4.35 11.08
CA GLY A 306 -16.93 -3.45 12.22
C GLY A 306 -16.08 -2.23 11.90
N ASN A 307 -16.08 -1.78 10.63
CA ASN A 307 -15.33 -0.62 10.16
C ASN A 307 -13.81 -0.71 10.35
N THR A 308 -13.24 -1.89 10.60
CA THR A 308 -11.78 -2.06 10.81
C THR A 308 -11.20 -3.23 10.03
N GLY A 309 -9.94 -3.08 9.62
CA GLY A 309 -9.16 -4.10 8.92
C GLY A 309 -7.76 -4.26 9.51
N GLN A 310 -6.99 -5.18 8.95
CA GLN A 310 -5.59 -5.41 9.27
C GLN A 310 -4.67 -4.96 8.13
N MET A 311 -3.44 -4.61 8.50
CA MET A 311 -2.34 -4.44 7.56
C MET A 311 -1.36 -5.59 7.75
N ILE A 312 -1.08 -6.31 6.66
CA ILE A 312 -0.14 -7.41 6.61
C ILE A 312 1.04 -6.98 5.75
N ILE A 313 2.25 -7.05 6.29
CA ILE A 313 3.47 -6.83 5.50
C ILE A 313 3.97 -8.19 5.05
N LEU A 314 3.94 -8.40 3.74
CA LEU A 314 4.49 -9.59 3.09
C LEU A 314 5.85 -9.25 2.51
N LYS A 315 6.75 -10.24 2.43
CA LYS A 315 8.05 -10.11 1.79
C LYS A 315 8.27 -11.16 0.73
N THR A 316 8.85 -10.73 -0.39
CA THR A 316 9.32 -11.65 -1.44
C THR A 316 10.45 -12.53 -0.93
N THR A 317 10.52 -13.75 -1.45
CA THR A 317 11.54 -14.76 -1.22
C THR A 317 12.04 -15.27 -2.57
N GLU A 318 13.07 -16.12 -2.57
CA GLU A 318 13.54 -16.79 -3.80
C GLU A 318 12.47 -17.65 -4.48
N LYS A 319 11.42 -18.06 -3.73
CA LYS A 319 10.33 -18.91 -4.23
C LYS A 319 9.11 -18.10 -4.65
N THR A 320 9.16 -16.77 -4.56
CA THR A 320 8.00 -15.93 -4.85
C THR A 320 7.56 -16.08 -6.31
N LYS A 321 6.26 -16.32 -6.50
CA LYS A 321 5.63 -16.43 -7.82
C LYS A 321 4.15 -16.07 -7.78
N SER A 322 3.64 -15.53 -8.86
CA SER A 322 2.21 -15.34 -9.10
C SER A 322 1.48 -16.68 -9.15
N LEU A 323 0.24 -16.74 -8.62
CA LEU A 323 -0.64 -17.91 -8.81
C LEU A 323 -1.46 -17.80 -10.10
N ILE A 324 -1.72 -16.58 -10.55
CA ILE A 324 -2.56 -16.29 -11.72
C ILE A 324 -1.76 -15.43 -12.68
N GLU A 325 -1.27 -15.99 -13.78
CA GLU A 325 -0.50 -15.24 -14.80
C GLU A 325 -1.35 -14.83 -16.02
N ALA A 326 -2.39 -15.60 -16.31
CA ALA A 326 -3.28 -15.37 -17.45
C ALA A 326 -4.46 -14.46 -17.08
N SER A 327 -5.35 -14.23 -18.05
CA SER A 327 -6.62 -13.53 -17.83
C SER A 327 -7.50 -14.30 -16.84
N TYR A 328 -8.03 -13.61 -15.85
CA TYR A 328 -8.95 -14.15 -14.86
C TYR A 328 -10.42 -13.95 -15.30
N LYS A 329 -11.21 -15.02 -15.26
CA LYS A 329 -12.63 -15.02 -15.71
C LYS A 329 -13.63 -15.38 -14.60
N GLY A 330 -13.15 -15.65 -13.38
CA GLY A 330 -14.00 -16.05 -12.26
C GLY A 330 -14.67 -14.88 -11.56
N ASN A 331 -15.41 -15.18 -10.49
CA ASN A 331 -15.97 -14.16 -9.61
C ASN A 331 -14.88 -13.60 -8.72
N LEU A 332 -14.77 -12.28 -8.69
CA LEU A 332 -13.76 -11.52 -7.99
C LEU A 332 -14.33 -10.81 -6.76
N TYR A 333 -15.44 -10.10 -6.95
CA TYR A 333 -16.00 -9.21 -5.94
C TYR A 333 -16.95 -9.93 -4.99
N THR A 334 -17.07 -9.42 -3.77
CA THR A 334 -17.93 -10.02 -2.74
C THR A 334 -19.37 -10.11 -3.22
N GLY A 335 -19.87 -9.11 -3.95
CA GLY A 335 -21.21 -9.10 -4.53
C GLY A 335 -21.45 -10.17 -5.61
N GLU A 336 -20.39 -10.61 -6.32
CA GLU A 336 -20.48 -11.68 -7.33
C GLU A 336 -20.58 -13.06 -6.68
N ILE A 337 -19.86 -13.27 -5.56
CA ILE A 337 -19.86 -14.54 -4.81
C ILE A 337 -21.09 -14.66 -3.90
N LYS A 338 -21.35 -13.63 -3.08
CA LYS A 338 -22.46 -13.59 -2.12
C LYS A 338 -23.61 -12.77 -2.70
N LYS A 339 -24.40 -13.42 -3.56
CA LYS A 339 -25.61 -12.80 -4.13
C LYS A 339 -26.63 -12.54 -3.03
N THR A 340 -26.86 -11.27 -2.72
CA THR A 340 -27.87 -10.86 -1.73
C THR A 340 -28.88 -9.93 -2.37
N ILE A 341 -30.16 -10.20 -2.14
CA ILE A 341 -31.27 -9.31 -2.50
C ILE A 341 -31.71 -8.61 -1.22
N ARG A 342 -31.65 -7.29 -1.22
CA ARG A 342 -32.15 -6.44 -0.14
C ARG A 342 -33.55 -5.98 -0.51
N ILE A 343 -34.49 -6.09 0.42
CA ILE A 343 -35.87 -5.66 0.26
C ILE A 343 -36.04 -4.38 1.07
N TYR A 344 -36.36 -3.30 0.39
CA TYR A 344 -36.62 -2.00 0.97
C TYR A 344 -38.10 -1.67 0.91
N GLU A 345 -38.60 -0.97 1.92
CA GLU A 345 -39.94 -0.42 1.96
C GLU A 345 -39.87 1.11 1.93
N CYS A 346 -40.65 1.74 1.05
CA CYS A 346 -40.76 3.19 1.02
C CYS A 346 -41.51 3.70 2.25
N LYS A 347 -40.89 4.60 3.04
CA LYS A 347 -41.48 5.10 4.28
C LYS A 347 -42.78 5.88 4.10
N LYS A 348 -43.02 6.45 2.91
CA LYS A 348 -44.22 7.23 2.62
C LYS A 348 -45.40 6.41 2.12
N CYS A 349 -45.18 5.41 1.28
CA CYS A 349 -46.26 4.69 0.59
C CYS A 349 -46.26 3.17 0.80
N GLY A 350 -45.30 2.62 1.55
CA GLY A 350 -45.17 1.19 1.84
C GLY A 350 -44.74 0.35 0.63
N GLU A 351 -44.34 0.96 -0.48
CA GLU A 351 -43.94 0.21 -1.68
C GLU A 351 -42.68 -0.61 -1.42
N ILE A 352 -42.74 -1.90 -1.74
CA ILE A 352 -41.66 -2.85 -1.53
C ILE A 352 -40.79 -2.93 -2.79
N ILE A 353 -39.51 -2.59 -2.65
CA ILE A 353 -38.57 -2.52 -3.76
C ILE A 353 -37.38 -3.42 -3.47
N LYS A 354 -37.05 -4.28 -4.43
CA LYS A 354 -35.87 -5.16 -4.38
C LYS A 354 -34.66 -4.45 -4.95
N VAL A 355 -33.54 -4.58 -4.25
CA VAL A 355 -32.26 -3.99 -4.61
C VAL A 355 -31.20 -5.08 -4.60
N GLY A 356 -30.47 -5.25 -5.71
CA GLY A 356 -29.38 -6.22 -5.85
C GLY A 356 -28.92 -6.39 -7.29
N ASN A 357 -27.83 -7.15 -7.51
CA ASN A 357 -27.12 -7.27 -8.81
C ASN A 357 -27.97 -7.74 -10.02
N LYS A 358 -29.20 -8.22 -9.81
CA LYS A 358 -30.13 -8.65 -10.88
C LYS A 358 -31.48 -7.93 -10.84
N GLU A 359 -31.63 -6.96 -9.95
CA GLU A 359 -32.87 -6.20 -9.75
C GLU A 359 -32.82 -4.88 -10.52
N LYS A 360 -33.96 -4.18 -10.59
CA LYS A 360 -34.08 -2.88 -11.29
C LYS A 360 -33.11 -1.83 -10.74
N PHE A 361 -32.87 -1.87 -9.43
CA PHE A 361 -31.88 -1.03 -8.76
C PHE A 361 -30.79 -1.94 -8.20
N ILE A 362 -29.55 -1.64 -8.54
CA ILE A 362 -28.41 -2.40 -8.03
C ILE A 362 -28.08 -1.95 -6.61
N HIS A 363 -28.25 -0.64 -6.34
CA HIS A 363 -27.92 0.01 -5.06
C HIS A 363 -29.10 0.76 -4.44
N ILE A 364 -29.03 0.97 -3.12
CA ILE A 364 -30.03 1.77 -2.41
C ILE A 364 -29.87 3.25 -2.72
N GLU A 365 -28.65 3.70 -2.97
CA GLU A 365 -28.35 5.07 -3.41
C GLU A 365 -28.98 5.37 -4.76
N GLU A 366 -28.90 4.44 -5.71
CA GLU A 366 -29.58 4.55 -7.02
C GLU A 366 -31.09 4.64 -6.86
N LEU A 367 -31.66 3.83 -5.96
CA LEU A 367 -33.08 3.91 -5.59
C LEU A 367 -33.44 5.25 -4.93
N LYS A 368 -32.56 5.81 -4.09
CA LYS A 368 -32.76 7.11 -3.44
C LYS A 368 -32.67 8.27 -4.44
N ASP A 369 -31.74 8.21 -5.37
CA ASP A 369 -31.54 9.21 -6.41
C ASP A 369 -32.71 9.19 -7.42
N HIS A 370 -33.25 8.00 -7.73
CA HIS A 370 -34.42 7.84 -8.60
C HIS A 370 -35.75 8.18 -7.91
N GLY A 371 -35.84 7.92 -6.61
CA GLY A 371 -37.08 8.01 -5.84
C GLY A 371 -38.00 6.80 -6.05
N CYS A 372 -38.98 6.68 -5.14
CA CYS A 372 -39.92 5.56 -5.14
C CYS A 372 -40.75 5.57 -6.43
N CYS A 373 -40.78 4.45 -7.14
CA CYS A 373 -41.50 4.31 -8.41
C CYS A 373 -43.01 4.63 -8.33
N LYS A 374 -43.59 4.68 -7.12
CA LYS A 374 -45.01 4.94 -6.88
C LYS A 374 -45.31 6.36 -6.39
N CYS A 375 -44.45 6.95 -5.55
CA CYS A 375 -44.75 8.22 -4.88
C CYS A 375 -43.63 9.27 -4.99
N GLY A 376 -42.51 8.95 -5.64
CA GLY A 376 -41.36 9.83 -5.81
C GLY A 376 -40.53 10.09 -4.55
N ASP A 377 -40.90 9.51 -3.40
CA ASP A 377 -40.17 9.72 -2.14
C ASP A 377 -38.80 9.03 -2.13
N ASN A 378 -37.83 9.59 -1.41
CA ASN A 378 -36.46 9.10 -1.36
C ASN A 378 -36.08 8.43 -0.03
N MET A 379 -37.03 8.26 0.88
CA MET A 379 -36.81 7.58 2.16
C MET A 379 -37.25 6.12 2.12
N PHE A 380 -36.30 5.23 2.39
CA PHE A 380 -36.50 3.78 2.34
C PHE A 380 -35.95 3.11 3.60
N GLU A 381 -36.64 2.06 4.05
CA GLU A 381 -36.27 1.23 5.19
C GLU A 381 -35.95 -0.20 4.74
N LEU A 382 -34.84 -0.76 5.21
CA LEU A 382 -34.48 -2.14 4.88
C LEU A 382 -35.32 -3.10 5.72
N THR A 383 -36.21 -3.86 5.08
CA THR A 383 -37.09 -4.81 5.77
C THR A 383 -36.52 -6.21 5.82
N ARG A 384 -35.86 -6.67 4.74
CA ARG A 384 -35.32 -8.03 4.68
C ARG A 384 -34.08 -8.12 3.81
N LYS A 385 -33.18 -9.05 4.16
CA LYS A 385 -32.03 -9.45 3.33
C LYS A 385 -32.13 -10.94 3.02
N ILE A 386 -32.10 -11.29 1.74
CA ILE A 386 -32.16 -12.67 1.25
C ILE A 386 -30.81 -13.04 0.62
N ASN A 387 -30.20 -14.14 1.05
CA ASN A 387 -29.05 -14.73 0.37
C ASN A 387 -29.58 -15.65 -0.73
N VAL A 388 -29.21 -15.38 -1.98
CA VAL A 388 -29.72 -16.11 -3.16
C VAL A 388 -28.97 -17.44 -3.40
N ASN A 389 -27.85 -17.65 -2.70
CA ASN A 389 -27.03 -18.86 -2.77
C ASN A 389 -27.06 -19.68 -1.45
N ALA A 390 -28.17 -19.66 -0.72
CA ALA A 390 -28.37 -20.55 0.44
C ALA A 390 -28.85 -21.93 -0.01
#